data_AF-A0A133ZL59-F1
#
_entry.id   AF-A0A133ZL59-F1
#
_cell.length_a   1.000
_cell.length_b   1.000
_cell.length_c   1.000
_cell.angle_alpha   90.00
_cell.angle_beta   90.00
_cell.angle_gamma   90.00
#
_symmetry.space_group_name_H-M   'P 1'
#
loop_
_entity.id
_entity.type
_entity.pdbx_description
1 polymer ?
#
loop_
_entity_poly.entity_id
_entity_poly.type
_entity_poly.pdbx_seq_one_letter_code
_entity_poly.pdbx_strand_id
1 'polypeptide(L)'
;MAVPATAATQDLTAGTFAWPIKTSFMEHLAGPIAAGRWTTTDGATYKDNQLLFRVNVAETTLDADGNGTIVLDGSAHIVAYTGLGAGGSAGLDLTYSDLKLQVQGTKVELVGDYVLSGDPGDKGKQVDRDGDDDVLVTFTLDAPIAVGADVSAQDRPATAGAGLEGSLLRYKEGQILEGGDVDLVLDFADGKDAGVVEGHKSTGLAQASAQLGTLSSEDPSRGGIGILAGLIAGVVALVGTAVAGMPLVLDALKQAGIRL
;
A
#
# COMPACT_ATOMS: atom_id res chain seq x y z
N MET A 1 -11.47 3.42 39.77
CA MET A 1 -12.66 2.68 39.26
C MET A 1 -12.41 2.49 37.78
N ALA A 2 -12.49 1.26 37.28
CA ALA A 2 -12.32 1.00 35.85
C ALA A 2 -13.52 1.58 35.09
N VAL A 3 -13.25 2.41 34.08
CA VAL A 3 -14.28 2.89 33.16
C VAL A 3 -14.62 1.70 32.24
N PRO A 4 -15.89 1.31 32.08
CA PRO A 4 -16.25 0.24 31.15
C PRO A 4 -15.87 0.64 29.72
N ALA A 5 -15.37 -0.30 28.91
CA ALA A 5 -14.91 -0.04 27.53
C ALA A 5 -15.95 0.69 26.65
N THR A 6 -17.23 0.40 26.86
CA THR A 6 -18.35 1.11 26.21
C THR A 6 -18.40 2.60 26.53
N ALA A 7 -17.98 3.05 27.72
CA ALA A 7 -17.99 4.47 28.10
C ALA A 7 -16.74 5.21 27.58
N ALA A 8 -15.60 4.53 27.52
CA ALA A 8 -14.35 5.06 26.95
C ALA A 8 -14.51 5.39 25.45
N THR A 9 -15.22 4.54 24.69
CA THR A 9 -15.38 4.75 23.25
C THR A 9 -16.43 5.82 22.88
N GLN A 10 -17.21 6.35 23.84
CA GLN A 10 -18.32 7.28 23.55
C GLN A 10 -17.88 8.63 23.03
N ASP A 11 -16.63 8.99 23.27
CA ASP A 11 -16.08 10.29 22.85
C ASP A 11 -15.38 10.21 21.50
N LEU A 12 -15.19 9.02 20.91
CA LEU A 12 -14.68 8.90 19.54
C LEU A 12 -15.74 9.44 18.58
N THR A 13 -15.38 10.39 17.72
CA THR A 13 -16.32 11.06 16.81
C THR A 13 -16.08 10.72 15.35
N ALA A 14 -14.82 10.51 14.98
CA ALA A 14 -14.40 10.12 13.65
C ALA A 14 -13.02 9.45 13.69
N GLY A 15 -12.64 8.89 12.55
CA GLY A 15 -11.28 8.43 12.34
C GLY A 15 -11.05 8.00 10.90
N THR A 16 -9.79 7.88 10.52
CA THR A 16 -9.38 7.39 9.21
C THR A 16 -8.11 6.59 9.35
N PHE A 17 -8.09 5.45 8.69
CA PHE A 17 -6.90 4.61 8.52
C PHE A 17 -6.48 4.64 7.05
N ALA A 18 -5.22 4.98 6.78
CA ALA A 18 -4.65 4.96 5.46
C ALA A 18 -3.65 3.81 5.31
N TRP A 19 -3.83 3.05 4.23
CA TRP A 19 -3.03 1.88 3.95
C TRP A 19 -2.60 1.84 2.47
N PRO A 20 -1.30 2.05 2.18
CA PRO A 20 -0.78 1.99 0.81
C PRO A 20 -0.54 0.56 0.31
N ILE A 21 -0.69 -0.47 1.16
CA ILE A 21 -0.20 -1.85 0.94
C ILE A 21 1.33 -1.87 0.79
N LYS A 22 1.80 -1.32 -0.33
CA LYS A 22 3.18 -0.95 -0.62
C LYS A 22 3.17 0.04 -1.79
N THR A 23 3.79 1.20 -1.61
CA THR A 23 3.80 2.28 -2.61
C THR A 23 4.23 1.79 -4.01
N SER A 24 5.35 1.08 -4.11
CA SER A 24 5.87 0.59 -5.39
C SER A 24 4.95 -0.42 -6.08
N PHE A 25 4.13 -1.14 -5.31
CA PHE A 25 3.15 -2.07 -5.85
C PHE A 25 1.96 -1.34 -6.44
N MET A 26 1.40 -0.39 -5.70
CA MET A 26 0.30 0.45 -6.21
C MET A 26 0.73 1.24 -7.46
N GLU A 27 1.96 1.77 -7.48
CA GLU A 27 2.54 2.44 -8.66
C GLU A 27 2.69 1.48 -9.85
N HIS A 28 3.20 0.27 -9.61
CA HIS A 28 3.32 -0.74 -10.66
C HIS A 28 1.95 -1.12 -11.23
N LEU A 29 0.95 -1.31 -10.37
CA LEU A 29 -0.42 -1.56 -10.79
C LEU A 29 -1.00 -0.38 -11.60
N ALA A 30 -0.69 0.86 -11.23
CA ALA A 30 -1.15 2.05 -11.96
C ALA A 30 -0.48 2.20 -13.34
N GLY A 31 0.67 1.55 -13.55
CA GLY A 31 1.40 1.55 -14.80
C GLY A 31 0.62 0.92 -15.97
N PRO A 32 1.02 1.21 -17.23
CA PRO A 32 0.31 0.77 -18.42
C PRO A 32 0.33 -0.75 -18.64
N ILE A 33 1.29 -1.46 -18.02
CA ILE A 33 1.43 -2.91 -18.15
C ILE A 33 0.38 -3.64 -17.30
N ALA A 34 0.26 -3.27 -16.03
CA ALA A 34 -0.70 -3.87 -15.12
C ALA A 34 -2.11 -3.28 -15.32
N ALA A 35 -2.20 -2.00 -15.70
CA ALA A 35 -3.44 -1.31 -16.00
C ALA A 35 -4.50 -1.51 -14.90
N GLY A 36 -4.07 -1.40 -13.65
CA GLY A 36 -4.86 -1.62 -12.46
C GLY A 36 -6.08 -0.71 -12.38
N ARG A 37 -7.13 -1.22 -11.75
CA ARG A 37 -8.37 -0.51 -11.45
C ARG A 37 -8.70 -0.76 -9.98
N TRP A 38 -9.11 0.31 -9.31
CA TRP A 38 -9.53 0.29 -7.92
C TRP A 38 -11.01 0.65 -7.87
N THR A 39 -11.79 -0.19 -7.20
CA THR A 39 -13.17 0.10 -6.84
C THR A 39 -13.27 0.01 -5.33
N THR A 40 -13.88 1.01 -4.70
CA THR A 40 -14.07 1.03 -3.25
C THR A 40 -15.54 1.20 -2.92
N THR A 41 -15.98 0.64 -1.80
CA THR A 41 -17.38 0.72 -1.34
C THR A 41 -17.48 1.26 0.08
N ASP A 42 -18.70 1.64 0.48
CA ASP A 42 -19.10 1.98 1.85
C ASP A 42 -18.17 2.98 2.55
N GLY A 43 -17.74 4.01 1.80
CA GLY A 43 -16.96 5.12 2.34
C GLY A 43 -15.45 4.94 2.25
N ALA A 44 -14.96 3.76 1.89
CA ALA A 44 -13.56 3.59 1.52
C ALA A 44 -13.24 4.36 0.23
N THR A 45 -12.01 4.87 0.12
CA THR A 45 -11.54 5.61 -1.06
C THR A 45 -10.13 5.21 -1.43
N TYR A 46 -9.78 5.38 -2.71
CA TYR A 46 -8.39 5.29 -3.17
C TYR A 46 -7.93 6.68 -3.60
N LYS A 47 -6.87 7.19 -2.98
CA LYS A 47 -6.32 8.53 -3.24
C LYS A 47 -4.83 8.53 -2.91
N ASP A 48 -4.05 9.33 -3.61
CA ASP A 48 -2.63 9.56 -3.27
C ASP A 48 -1.82 8.25 -3.09
N ASN A 49 -2.12 7.24 -3.91
CA ASN A 49 -1.48 5.92 -3.90
C ASN A 49 -1.73 5.06 -2.64
N GLN A 50 -2.81 5.34 -1.91
CA GLN A 50 -3.23 4.57 -0.74
C GLN A 50 -4.75 4.35 -0.69
N LEU A 51 -5.14 3.29 0.02
CA LEU A 51 -6.53 3.03 0.40
C LEU A 51 -6.81 3.77 1.71
N LEU A 52 -7.93 4.46 1.79
CA LEU A 52 -8.38 5.15 3.00
C LEU A 52 -9.70 4.53 3.44
N PHE A 53 -9.74 4.11 4.69
CA PHE A 53 -10.92 3.55 5.33
C PHE A 53 -11.34 4.43 6.49
N ARG A 54 -12.65 4.68 6.63
CA ARG A 54 -13.18 5.46 7.75
C ARG A 54 -13.35 4.55 8.95
N VAL A 55 -13.16 5.10 10.14
CA VAL A 55 -13.46 4.37 11.37
C VAL A 55 -14.98 4.31 11.57
N ASN A 56 -15.50 3.11 11.74
CA ASN A 56 -16.86 2.88 12.20
C ASN A 56 -16.91 3.10 13.70
N VAL A 57 -17.27 4.31 14.10
CA VAL A 57 -17.33 4.72 15.50
C VAL A 57 -18.34 3.88 16.30
N ALA A 58 -19.45 3.47 15.67
CA ALA A 58 -20.52 2.76 16.35
C ALA A 58 -20.13 1.32 16.74
N GLU A 59 -19.22 0.70 15.99
CA GLU A 59 -18.77 -0.67 16.21
C GLU A 59 -17.36 -0.76 16.82
N THR A 60 -16.64 0.36 16.86
CA THR A 60 -15.35 0.46 17.55
C THR A 60 -15.52 0.28 19.06
N THR A 61 -14.59 -0.42 19.69
CA THR A 61 -14.54 -0.63 21.13
C THR A 61 -13.10 -0.51 21.63
N LEU A 62 -12.86 0.42 22.56
CA LEU A 62 -11.60 0.62 23.24
C LEU A 62 -11.82 0.63 24.77
N ASP A 63 -10.94 -0.03 25.51
CA ASP A 63 -10.89 0.06 26.96
C ASP A 63 -10.18 1.35 27.43
N ALA A 64 -10.17 1.59 28.75
CA ALA A 64 -9.57 2.79 29.32
C ALA A 64 -8.04 2.89 29.11
N ASP A 65 -7.38 1.78 28.81
CA ASP A 65 -5.95 1.70 28.53
C ASP A 65 -5.65 1.78 27.03
N GLY A 66 -6.68 1.94 26.18
CA GLY A 66 -6.58 2.08 24.74
C GLY A 66 -6.50 0.76 23.96
N ASN A 67 -6.75 -0.39 24.61
CA ASN A 67 -6.80 -1.69 23.92
C ASN A 67 -8.19 -1.96 23.39
N GLY A 68 -8.28 -2.74 22.30
CA GLY A 68 -9.55 -3.19 21.77
C GLY A 68 -9.55 -3.29 20.25
N THR A 69 -10.70 -3.05 19.64
CA THR A 69 -10.92 -3.22 18.21
C THR A 69 -11.48 -1.92 17.62
N ILE A 70 -10.79 -1.39 16.62
CA ILE A 70 -11.27 -0.26 15.79
C ILE A 70 -11.80 -0.85 14.49
N VAL A 71 -13.10 -0.73 14.25
CA VAL A 71 -13.74 -1.27 13.05
C VAL A 71 -13.62 -0.24 11.92
N LEU A 72 -13.32 -0.69 10.71
CA LEU A 72 -13.16 0.16 9.54
C LEU A 72 -14.30 -0.08 8.54
N ASP A 73 -14.90 0.98 8.03
CA ASP A 73 -15.92 0.92 7.00
C ASP A 73 -15.31 0.72 5.61
N GLY A 74 -16.02 -0.06 4.79
CA GLY A 74 -15.76 -0.19 3.36
C GLY A 74 -14.95 -1.40 2.94
N SER A 75 -14.80 -1.52 1.63
CA SER A 75 -14.02 -2.56 0.97
C SER A 75 -13.18 -1.96 -0.15
N ALA A 76 -12.11 -2.66 -0.51
CA ALA A 76 -11.25 -2.29 -1.62
C ALA A 76 -11.08 -3.46 -2.58
N HIS A 77 -11.46 -3.25 -3.82
CA HIS A 77 -11.33 -4.20 -4.91
C HIS A 77 -10.31 -3.70 -5.92
N ILE A 78 -9.31 -4.51 -6.21
CA ILE A 78 -8.18 -4.22 -7.07
C ILE A 78 -8.15 -5.26 -8.19
N VAL A 79 -8.33 -4.81 -9.42
CA VAL A 79 -8.22 -5.66 -10.62
C VAL A 79 -7.07 -5.18 -11.48
N ALA A 80 -6.18 -6.07 -11.89
CA ALA A 80 -5.07 -5.77 -12.79
C ALA A 80 -4.78 -6.92 -13.75
N TYR A 81 -4.00 -6.62 -14.79
CA TYR A 81 -3.66 -7.55 -15.87
C TYR A 81 -4.90 -8.14 -16.54
N THR A 82 -5.90 -7.28 -16.80
CA THR A 82 -7.14 -7.69 -17.45
C THR A 82 -6.87 -8.21 -18.86
N GLY A 83 -7.50 -9.33 -19.22
CA GLY A 83 -7.34 -9.93 -20.54
C GLY A 83 -6.14 -10.88 -20.71
N LEU A 84 -5.34 -11.11 -19.67
CA LEU A 84 -4.21 -12.05 -19.74
C LEU A 84 -4.61 -13.51 -19.44
N GLY A 85 -5.68 -13.73 -18.68
CA GLY A 85 -6.14 -15.06 -18.31
C GLY A 85 -7.11 -15.68 -19.32
N ALA A 86 -7.46 -16.95 -19.10
CA ALA A 86 -8.39 -17.71 -19.92
C ALA A 86 -9.74 -17.01 -20.03
N GLY A 87 -10.25 -16.87 -21.27
CA GLY A 87 -11.51 -16.17 -21.52
C GLY A 87 -11.45 -14.66 -21.26
N GLY A 88 -10.25 -14.08 -21.10
CA GLY A 88 -10.04 -12.65 -20.84
C GLY A 88 -10.11 -12.26 -19.36
N SER A 89 -9.99 -13.23 -18.44
CA SER A 89 -9.94 -12.98 -17.00
C SER A 89 -8.72 -12.15 -16.59
N ALA A 90 -8.76 -11.62 -15.37
CA ALA A 90 -7.69 -10.82 -14.81
C ALA A 90 -6.57 -11.69 -14.22
N GLY A 91 -5.33 -11.24 -14.37
CA GLY A 91 -4.18 -11.86 -13.69
C GLY A 91 -4.09 -11.51 -12.20
N LEU A 92 -4.80 -10.47 -11.77
CA LEU A 92 -5.02 -10.11 -10.37
C LEU A 92 -6.44 -9.60 -10.20
N ASP A 93 -7.20 -10.22 -9.32
CA ASP A 93 -8.52 -9.82 -8.85
C ASP A 93 -8.52 -10.01 -7.32
N LEU A 94 -8.39 -8.91 -6.59
CA LEU A 94 -8.18 -8.93 -5.14
C LEU A 94 -9.18 -8.03 -4.44
N THR A 95 -9.93 -8.58 -3.50
CA THR A 95 -10.82 -7.83 -2.62
C THR A 95 -10.30 -7.92 -1.19
N TYR A 96 -10.29 -6.79 -0.48
CA TYR A 96 -10.18 -6.72 0.97
C TYR A 96 -11.49 -6.21 1.57
N SER A 97 -11.94 -6.82 2.65
CA SER A 97 -13.20 -6.49 3.35
C SER A 97 -13.10 -6.79 4.84
N ASP A 98 -14.13 -6.40 5.59
CA ASP A 98 -14.23 -6.61 7.05
C ASP A 98 -12.96 -6.20 7.83
N LEU A 99 -12.41 -5.03 7.48
CA LEU A 99 -11.14 -4.58 8.01
C LEU A 99 -11.30 -4.02 9.43
N LYS A 100 -10.40 -4.44 10.33
CA LYS A 100 -10.38 -4.02 11.74
C LYS A 100 -8.94 -3.79 12.18
N LEU A 101 -8.73 -2.85 13.10
CA LEU A 101 -7.46 -2.69 13.80
C LEU A 101 -7.58 -3.30 15.20
N GLN A 102 -6.78 -4.32 15.48
CA GLN A 102 -6.65 -4.91 16.81
C GLN A 102 -5.53 -4.20 17.57
N VAL A 103 -5.86 -3.52 18.65
CA VAL A 103 -4.94 -2.70 19.44
C VAL A 103 -4.60 -3.37 20.76
N GLN A 104 -3.30 -3.56 21.01
CA GLN A 104 -2.76 -4.10 22.26
C GLN A 104 -1.53 -3.29 22.69
N GLY A 105 -1.74 -2.38 23.64
CA GLY A 105 -0.76 -1.39 24.06
C GLY A 105 -0.38 -0.48 22.90
N THR A 106 0.87 -0.55 22.45
CA THR A 106 1.36 0.18 21.27
C THR A 106 1.31 -0.65 19.99
N LYS A 107 1.06 -1.97 20.07
CA LYS A 107 1.01 -2.84 18.89
C LYS A 107 -0.38 -2.76 18.26
N VAL A 108 -0.40 -2.61 16.94
CA VAL A 108 -1.63 -2.60 16.16
C VAL A 108 -1.52 -3.59 15.01
N GLU A 109 -2.56 -4.39 14.83
CA GLU A 109 -2.70 -5.34 13.72
C GLU A 109 -3.92 -4.96 12.88
N LEU A 110 -3.70 -4.67 11.59
CA LEU A 110 -4.78 -4.67 10.61
C LEU A 110 -5.13 -6.12 10.31
N VAL A 111 -6.36 -6.50 10.66
CA VAL A 111 -6.95 -7.81 10.34
C VAL A 111 -8.12 -7.62 9.37
N GLY A 112 -8.44 -8.66 8.65
CA GLY A 112 -9.70 -8.74 7.91
C GLY A 112 -9.64 -9.78 6.81
N ASP A 113 -10.65 -9.71 5.96
CA ASP A 113 -10.87 -10.71 4.93
C ASP A 113 -10.16 -10.33 3.65
N TYR A 114 -9.77 -11.36 2.90
CA TYR A 114 -9.39 -11.17 1.52
C TYR A 114 -9.92 -12.29 0.64
N VAL A 115 -10.19 -11.93 -0.62
CA VAL A 115 -10.46 -12.88 -1.69
C VAL A 115 -9.54 -12.53 -2.84
N LEU A 116 -8.64 -13.45 -3.19
CA LEU A 116 -7.72 -13.35 -4.30
C LEU A 116 -8.11 -14.38 -5.35
N SER A 117 -8.35 -13.92 -6.57
CA SER A 117 -8.32 -14.73 -7.77
C SER A 117 -7.32 -14.14 -8.76
N GLY A 118 -6.75 -14.95 -9.63
CA GLY A 118 -5.85 -14.46 -10.66
C GLY A 118 -5.44 -15.55 -11.62
N ASP A 119 -5.58 -15.27 -12.91
CA ASP A 119 -5.14 -16.15 -13.98
C ASP A 119 -4.01 -15.48 -14.78
N PRO A 120 -2.74 -15.88 -14.55
CA PRO A 120 -1.60 -15.35 -15.30
C PRO A 120 -1.54 -15.89 -16.75
N GLY A 121 -2.55 -16.64 -17.20
CA GLY A 121 -2.60 -17.28 -18.52
C GLY A 121 -1.54 -18.36 -18.67
N ASP A 122 -1.02 -18.53 -19.89
CA ASP A 122 0.02 -19.52 -20.22
C ASP A 122 1.34 -19.35 -19.44
N LYS A 123 1.48 -18.27 -18.66
CA LYS A 123 2.66 -17.94 -17.86
C LYS A 123 2.63 -18.52 -16.45
N GLY A 124 1.52 -19.11 -16.01
CA GLY A 124 1.43 -19.66 -14.66
C GLY A 124 0.18 -20.49 -14.42
N LYS A 125 -0.07 -20.77 -13.14
CA LYS A 125 -1.30 -21.42 -12.71
C LYS A 125 -2.26 -20.37 -12.19
N GLN A 126 -3.55 -20.59 -12.44
CA GLN A 126 -4.61 -19.88 -11.75
C GLN A 126 -4.41 -20.00 -10.24
N VAL A 127 -4.64 -18.89 -9.55
CA VAL A 127 -4.59 -18.77 -8.10
C VAL A 127 -5.97 -18.39 -7.64
N ASP A 128 -6.49 -19.13 -6.66
CA ASP A 128 -7.67 -18.76 -5.88
C ASP A 128 -7.32 -18.97 -4.41
N ARG A 129 -7.46 -17.92 -3.60
CA ARG A 129 -7.17 -17.89 -2.17
C ARG A 129 -8.19 -17.01 -1.48
N ASP A 130 -8.51 -17.36 -0.25
CA ASP A 130 -9.30 -16.53 0.64
C ASP A 130 -8.73 -16.63 2.06
N GLY A 131 -9.00 -15.61 2.85
CA GLY A 131 -8.72 -15.56 4.27
C GLY A 131 -9.82 -14.78 4.98
N ASP A 132 -10.00 -15.09 6.26
CA ASP A 132 -11.08 -14.60 7.13
C ASP A 132 -10.44 -14.15 8.44
N ASP A 133 -10.60 -12.87 8.79
CA ASP A 133 -9.98 -12.23 9.95
C ASP A 133 -8.44 -12.45 10.06
N ASP A 134 -7.75 -12.56 8.93
CA ASP A 134 -6.31 -12.79 8.89
C ASP A 134 -5.52 -11.49 9.14
N VAL A 135 -4.37 -11.58 9.83
CA VAL A 135 -3.47 -10.43 10.02
C VAL A 135 -2.86 -10.04 8.68
N LEU A 136 -3.24 -8.87 8.16
CA LEU A 136 -2.71 -8.28 6.94
C LEU A 136 -1.42 -7.53 7.23
N VAL A 137 -1.44 -6.64 8.23
CA VAL A 137 -0.30 -5.77 8.53
C VAL A 137 -0.16 -5.55 10.02
N THR A 138 1.07 -5.53 10.51
CA THR A 138 1.38 -5.15 11.89
C THR A 138 2.24 -3.89 11.91
N PHE A 139 1.90 -2.94 12.78
CA PHE A 139 2.66 -1.72 13.02
C PHE A 139 2.62 -1.33 14.51
N THR A 140 3.37 -0.29 14.88
CA THR A 140 3.41 0.20 16.26
C THR A 140 3.16 1.70 16.37
N LEU A 141 2.42 2.10 17.40
CA LEU A 141 2.25 3.48 17.82
C LEU A 141 3.40 3.93 18.73
N ASP A 142 3.65 5.24 18.81
CA ASP A 142 4.67 5.80 19.73
C ASP A 142 4.26 5.70 21.20
N ALA A 143 2.96 5.68 21.47
CA ALA A 143 2.35 5.51 22.78
C ALA A 143 1.00 4.79 22.66
N PRO A 144 0.51 4.15 23.74
CA PRO A 144 -0.85 3.61 23.77
C PRO A 144 -1.90 4.70 23.47
N ILE A 145 -3.05 4.30 22.94
CA ILE A 145 -4.14 5.21 22.63
C ILE A 145 -4.67 5.82 23.94
N ALA A 146 -4.53 7.14 24.08
CA ALA A 146 -5.12 7.88 25.18
C ALA A 146 -6.58 8.21 24.87
N VAL A 147 -7.50 7.36 25.32
CA VAL A 147 -8.93 7.54 25.06
C VAL A 147 -9.42 8.91 25.56
N GLY A 148 -10.14 9.62 24.69
CA GLY A 148 -10.62 10.98 24.94
C GLY A 148 -9.66 12.09 24.46
N ALA A 149 -8.55 11.73 23.82
CA ALA A 149 -7.64 12.66 23.17
C ALA A 149 -7.34 12.21 21.73
N ASP A 150 -7.21 13.18 20.84
CA ASP A 150 -6.90 12.93 19.44
C ASP A 150 -5.63 12.11 19.26
N VAL A 151 -5.68 11.18 18.30
CA VAL A 151 -4.53 10.39 17.88
C VAL A 151 -4.20 10.74 16.44
N SER A 152 -2.93 11.06 16.18
CA SER A 152 -2.41 11.24 14.82
C SER A 152 -1.07 10.53 14.71
N ALA A 153 -1.12 9.30 14.19
CA ALA A 153 0.06 8.48 13.94
C ALA A 153 0.28 8.42 12.43
N GLN A 154 1.33 9.09 11.96
CA GLN A 154 1.69 9.17 10.54
C GLN A 154 2.96 8.37 10.26
N ASP A 155 3.10 7.88 9.03
CA ASP A 155 4.26 7.17 8.50
C ASP A 155 4.73 6.03 9.42
N ARG A 156 3.79 5.22 9.94
CA ARG A 156 4.14 4.10 10.83
C ARG A 156 4.71 2.94 10.03
N PRO A 157 5.97 2.53 10.25
CA PRO A 157 6.53 1.39 9.57
C PRO A 157 5.74 0.12 9.82
N ALA A 158 5.49 -0.61 8.75
CA ALA A 158 4.59 -1.75 8.77
C ALA A 158 5.29 -3.03 8.32
N THR A 159 4.84 -4.16 8.87
CA THR A 159 5.32 -5.50 8.54
C THR A 159 4.16 -6.33 8.01
N ALA A 160 4.42 -7.19 7.02
CA ALA A 160 3.41 -8.07 6.46
C ALA A 160 3.01 -9.15 7.47
N GLY A 161 1.71 -9.36 7.65
CA GLY A 161 1.16 -10.54 8.32
C GLY A 161 0.90 -11.70 7.35
N ALA A 162 0.46 -12.83 7.89
CA ALA A 162 0.16 -14.03 7.12
C ALA A 162 -0.96 -13.82 6.08
N GLY A 163 -1.95 -12.97 6.38
CA GLY A 163 -3.03 -12.62 5.46
C GLY A 163 -2.53 -11.87 4.24
N LEU A 164 -1.58 -10.93 4.42
CA LEU A 164 -0.99 -10.21 3.29
C LEU A 164 -0.06 -11.09 2.45
N GLU A 165 0.61 -12.07 3.08
CA GLU A 165 1.29 -13.12 2.34
C GLU A 165 0.30 -13.94 1.50
N GLY A 166 -0.84 -14.33 2.08
CA GLY A 166 -1.89 -15.07 1.38
C GLY A 166 -2.54 -14.32 0.22
N SER A 167 -2.80 -13.02 0.41
CA SER A 167 -3.53 -12.17 -0.54
C SER A 167 -2.69 -11.68 -1.72
N LEU A 168 -1.36 -11.65 -1.59
CA LEU A 168 -0.47 -11.13 -2.64
C LEU A 168 0.68 -12.06 -3.02
N LEU A 169 0.97 -13.10 -2.22
CA LEU A 169 1.99 -14.14 -2.44
C LEU A 169 3.43 -13.62 -2.62
N ARG A 170 3.64 -12.32 -2.47
CA ARG A 170 4.91 -11.62 -2.75
C ARG A 170 5.57 -11.06 -1.49
N TYR A 171 4.82 -10.89 -0.42
CA TYR A 171 5.30 -10.38 0.86
C TYR A 171 5.30 -11.53 1.86
N LYS A 172 6.44 -11.81 2.48
CA LYS A 172 6.52 -12.85 3.49
C LYS A 172 6.04 -12.35 4.83
N GLU A 173 5.38 -13.19 5.62
CA GLU A 173 5.07 -12.84 7.00
C GLU A 173 6.33 -12.35 7.74
N GLY A 174 6.18 -11.26 8.49
CA GLY A 174 7.28 -10.57 9.19
C GLY A 174 8.16 -9.70 8.29
N GLN A 175 7.94 -9.67 6.97
CA GLN A 175 8.69 -8.81 6.07
C GLN A 175 8.34 -7.34 6.31
N ILE A 176 9.36 -6.49 6.45
CA ILE A 176 9.21 -5.03 6.46
C ILE A 176 8.71 -4.55 5.10
N LEU A 177 7.64 -3.76 5.10
CA LEU A 177 7.01 -3.20 3.92
C LEU A 177 7.61 -1.81 3.64
N GLU A 178 8.76 -1.76 2.94
CA GLU A 178 9.36 -0.48 2.54
C GLU A 178 8.37 0.37 1.71
N GLY A 179 8.02 1.58 2.18
CA GLY A 179 6.98 2.43 1.58
C GLY A 179 5.57 1.84 1.69
N GLY A 180 5.36 0.91 2.62
CA GLY A 180 4.08 0.38 3.07
C GLY A 180 3.71 0.91 4.45
N ASP A 181 4.25 2.07 4.82
CA ASP A 181 3.97 2.74 6.08
C ASP A 181 2.47 3.07 6.15
N VAL A 182 1.91 3.16 7.35
CA VAL A 182 0.46 3.38 7.54
C VAL A 182 0.21 4.60 8.38
N ASP A 183 -0.97 5.19 8.19
CA ASP A 183 -1.43 6.32 8.98
C ASP A 183 -2.74 5.97 9.71
N LEU A 184 -2.84 6.44 10.94
CA LEU A 184 -4.04 6.34 11.76
C LEU A 184 -4.34 7.69 12.39
N VAL A 185 -5.51 8.22 12.09
CA VAL A 185 -6.07 9.39 12.77
C VAL A 185 -7.36 8.98 13.48
N LEU A 186 -7.47 9.33 14.77
CA LEU A 186 -8.69 9.19 15.57
C LEU A 186 -9.02 10.55 16.17
N ASP A 187 -10.25 11.00 15.96
CA ASP A 187 -10.78 12.27 16.44
C ASP A 187 -11.72 12.01 17.62
N PHE A 188 -11.32 12.49 18.79
CA PHE A 188 -12.13 12.42 19.99
C PHE A 188 -12.76 13.78 20.28
N ALA A 189 -13.88 13.80 21.00
CA ALA A 189 -14.61 15.00 21.37
C ALA A 189 -13.86 15.86 22.42
N ASP A 190 -12.62 16.26 22.14
CA ASP A 190 -11.74 17.06 23.00
C ASP A 190 -11.74 18.57 22.64
N GLY A 191 -12.44 18.92 21.55
CA GLY A 191 -12.59 20.28 21.04
C GLY A 191 -11.45 20.75 20.14
N LYS A 192 -10.53 19.85 19.75
CA LYS A 192 -9.48 20.08 18.75
C LYS A 192 -9.81 19.34 17.46
N ASP A 193 -8.94 19.53 16.47
CA ASP A 193 -8.99 18.82 15.19
C ASP A 193 -7.82 17.83 15.18
N ALA A 194 -8.13 16.54 15.07
CA ALA A 194 -7.15 15.47 15.03
C ALA A 194 -6.28 15.51 13.75
N GLY A 195 -6.67 16.32 12.78
CA GLY A 195 -6.06 16.43 11.48
C GLY A 195 -6.57 15.37 10.52
N VAL A 196 -5.79 15.11 9.48
CA VAL A 196 -6.11 14.11 8.45
C VAL A 196 -4.92 13.19 8.26
N VAL A 197 -5.18 11.98 7.75
CA VAL A 197 -4.10 11.13 7.25
C VAL A 197 -3.35 11.87 6.15
N GLU A 198 -2.02 11.86 6.22
CA GLU A 198 -1.21 12.43 5.16
C GLU A 198 -1.21 11.47 3.96
N GLY A 199 -1.03 12.00 2.76
CA GLY A 199 -0.88 11.14 1.59
C GLY A 199 0.56 10.68 1.47
N HIS A 200 0.81 9.39 1.30
CA HIS A 200 2.15 8.89 0.92
C HIS A 200 2.54 9.46 -0.45
N LYS A 201 3.32 10.55 -0.43
CA LYS A 201 3.82 11.13 -1.68
C LYS A 201 4.77 10.13 -2.31
N SER A 202 4.43 9.71 -3.54
CA SER A 202 5.32 8.94 -4.42
C SER A 202 6.70 9.60 -4.46
N THR A 203 7.64 9.04 -3.72
CA THR A 203 9.06 9.43 -3.77
C THR A 203 9.68 8.95 -5.08
N GLY A 204 9.14 7.89 -5.69
CA GLY A 204 9.60 7.32 -6.96
C GLY A 204 9.44 8.26 -8.15
N LEU A 205 8.27 8.88 -8.34
CA LEU A 205 8.04 9.84 -9.42
C LEU A 205 8.78 11.15 -9.18
N ALA A 206 8.88 11.60 -7.93
CA ALA A 206 9.62 12.82 -7.58
C ALA A 206 11.13 12.66 -7.86
N GLN A 207 11.72 11.51 -7.55
CA GLN A 207 13.12 11.20 -7.87
C GLN A 207 13.35 11.00 -9.37
N ALA A 208 12.43 10.32 -10.09
CA ALA A 208 12.51 10.19 -11.54
C ALA A 208 12.41 11.56 -12.25
N SER A 209 11.55 12.45 -11.75
CA SER A 209 11.42 13.83 -12.23
C SER A 209 12.69 14.65 -11.96
N ALA A 210 13.31 14.47 -10.79
CA ALA A 210 14.57 15.12 -10.45
C ALA A 210 15.73 14.62 -11.33
N GLN A 211 15.80 13.32 -11.61
CA GLN A 211 16.81 12.74 -12.53
C GLN A 211 16.60 13.17 -13.98
N LEU A 212 15.34 13.26 -14.46
CA LEU A 212 15.03 13.83 -15.78
C LEU A 212 15.34 15.33 -15.86
N GLY A 213 15.14 16.08 -14.77
CA GLY A 213 15.50 17.50 -14.67
C GLY A 213 17.01 17.75 -14.74
N THR A 214 17.83 16.82 -14.22
CA THR A 214 19.29 16.91 -14.30
C THR A 214 19.89 16.55 -15.66
N LEU A 215 19.16 15.83 -16.51
CA LEU A 215 19.58 15.53 -17.89
C LEU A 215 19.26 16.66 -18.87
N SER A 216 18.37 17.58 -18.49
CA SER A 216 17.90 18.69 -19.35
C SER A 216 18.74 19.96 -19.20
N SER A 217 19.74 19.97 -18.30
CA SER A 217 20.54 21.15 -17.95
C SER A 217 22.03 21.06 -18.34
N GLU A 218 22.41 20.13 -19.23
CA GLU A 218 23.68 20.23 -19.95
C GLU A 218 23.51 21.09 -21.22
N ASP A 219 24.27 22.18 -21.25
CA ASP A 219 24.33 23.26 -22.24
C ASP A 219 24.22 22.80 -23.73
N PRO A 220 23.29 23.36 -24.54
CA PRO A 220 23.03 22.94 -25.92
C PRO A 220 24.07 23.41 -26.95
N SER A 221 25.22 23.92 -26.54
CA SER A 221 26.24 24.45 -27.46
C SER A 221 27.26 23.41 -27.96
N ARG A 222 26.78 22.30 -28.53
CA ARG A 222 27.55 21.50 -29.51
C ARG A 222 26.60 20.73 -30.43
N GLY A 223 26.54 21.15 -31.68
CA GLY A 223 25.62 20.64 -32.69
C GLY A 223 25.76 19.14 -32.96
N GLY A 224 24.62 18.47 -33.07
CA GLY A 224 24.48 17.09 -33.49
C GLY A 224 23.05 16.60 -33.32
N ILE A 225 22.36 16.39 -34.44
CA ILE A 225 20.95 15.99 -34.56
C ILE A 225 20.74 14.57 -34.01
N GLY A 226 19.70 14.36 -33.20
CA GLY A 226 19.10 13.02 -32.98
C GLY A 226 18.57 12.74 -31.58
N ILE A 227 17.46 13.36 -31.14
CA ILE A 227 16.68 12.89 -29.99
C ILE A 227 15.39 12.27 -30.51
N LEU A 228 15.39 10.96 -30.75
CA LEU A 228 14.18 10.16 -30.84
C LEU A 228 14.46 8.75 -30.31
N ALA A 229 13.60 8.31 -29.39
CA ALA A 229 13.34 6.93 -28.97
C ALA A 229 14.47 6.18 -28.21
N GLY A 230 14.34 6.09 -26.89
CA GLY A 230 15.15 5.13 -26.13
C GLY A 230 15.10 5.23 -24.61
N LEU A 231 13.93 5.28 -23.97
CA LEU A 231 13.82 5.08 -22.51
C LEU A 231 12.59 4.23 -22.14
N ILE A 232 12.45 3.06 -22.77
CA ILE A 232 11.70 1.93 -22.20
C ILE A 232 12.72 0.83 -21.90
N ALA A 233 13.57 1.04 -20.90
CA ALA A 233 14.38 0.03 -20.22
C ALA A 233 15.30 0.75 -19.24
N GLY A 234 14.90 0.91 -17.98
CA GLY A 234 15.83 1.45 -17.00
C GLY A 234 15.27 2.05 -15.72
N VAL A 235 14.18 1.54 -15.15
CA VAL A 235 13.90 1.75 -13.71
C VAL A 235 13.34 0.46 -13.09
N VAL A 236 14.01 -0.66 -13.35
CA VAL A 236 13.85 -1.89 -12.55
C VAL A 236 15.26 -2.34 -12.19
N ALA A 237 15.84 -1.71 -11.16
CA ALA A 237 16.91 -2.26 -10.33
C ALA A 237 17.41 -1.16 -9.39
N LEU A 238 16.89 -1.15 -8.16
CA LEU A 238 17.68 -0.78 -6.99
C LEU A 238 17.13 -1.59 -5.82
N VAL A 239 17.45 -2.89 -5.89
CA VAL A 239 17.42 -3.79 -4.73
C VAL A 239 18.58 -3.38 -3.82
N GLY A 240 18.30 -3.27 -2.53
CA GLY A 240 19.30 -3.09 -1.50
C GLY A 240 20.41 -4.15 -1.58
N THR A 241 21.65 -3.64 -1.62
CA THR A 241 22.88 -4.26 -1.12
C THR A 241 23.30 -5.64 -1.64
N ALA A 242 24.29 -5.58 -2.54
CA ALA A 242 25.56 -6.32 -2.49
C ALA A 242 25.54 -7.84 -2.25
N VAL A 243 25.62 -8.61 -3.34
CA VAL A 243 26.38 -9.87 -3.36
C VAL A 243 27.35 -9.83 -4.54
N ALA A 244 28.64 -9.95 -4.24
CA ALA A 244 29.74 -9.89 -5.19
C ALA A 244 29.71 -11.06 -6.19
N GLY A 245 30.00 -10.78 -7.47
CA GLY A 245 30.36 -11.79 -8.48
C GLY A 245 29.60 -11.69 -9.80
N MET A 246 30.02 -10.79 -10.69
CA MET A 246 29.68 -10.77 -12.12
C MET A 246 30.83 -11.44 -12.92
N PRO A 247 30.57 -12.09 -14.08
CA PRO A 247 30.11 -11.36 -15.26
C PRO A 247 29.03 -12.09 -16.09
N LEU A 248 28.10 -11.34 -16.71
CA LEU A 248 27.47 -11.64 -18.00
C LEU A 248 26.30 -10.66 -18.28
N VAL A 249 26.63 -9.41 -18.60
CA VAL A 249 25.71 -8.51 -19.33
C VAL A 249 26.54 -7.69 -20.31
N LEU A 250 27.03 -8.30 -21.39
CA LEU A 250 27.69 -7.54 -22.45
C LEU A 250 27.55 -8.10 -23.87
N ASP A 251 26.56 -8.96 -24.14
CA ASP A 251 26.34 -9.51 -25.50
C ASP A 251 24.99 -9.18 -26.13
N ALA A 252 24.07 -8.50 -25.43
CA ALA A 252 22.76 -8.16 -25.98
C ALA A 252 22.73 -6.85 -26.82
N LEU A 253 23.79 -6.03 -26.78
CA LEU A 253 23.81 -4.72 -27.46
C LEU A 253 24.41 -4.72 -28.87
N LYS A 254 24.90 -5.85 -29.38
CA LYS A 254 25.47 -5.95 -30.75
C LYS A 254 24.49 -6.40 -31.83
N GLN A 255 23.25 -6.76 -31.51
CA GLN A 255 22.28 -7.28 -32.49
C GLN A 255 21.18 -6.30 -32.94
N ALA A 256 21.08 -5.10 -32.36
CA ALA A 256 20.04 -4.14 -32.76
C ALA A 256 20.48 -3.22 -33.92
N GLY A 257 20.89 -3.80 -35.06
CA GLY A 257 21.39 -3.08 -36.23
C GLY A 257 20.40 -2.06 -36.83
N ILE A 258 20.54 -0.79 -36.45
CA ILE A 258 19.80 0.35 -37.01
C ILE A 258 20.64 0.99 -38.14
N ARG A 259 20.03 1.12 -39.32
CA ARG A 259 20.34 2.15 -40.33
C ARG A 259 19.06 2.96 -40.54
N LEU A 260 19.23 4.28 -40.51
CA LEU A 260 18.20 5.34 -40.52
C LEU A 260 16.96 5.06 -41.38
#